data_AF-A0A1W9IFK9-F1
#
_entry.id   AF-A0A1W9IFK9-F1
#
_cell.length_a   1.000
_cell.length_b   1.000
_cell.length_c   1.000
_cell.angle_alpha   90.00
_cell.angle_beta   90.00
_cell.angle_gamma   90.00
#
_symmetry.space_group_name_H-M   'P 1'
#
loop_
_entity.id
_entity.type
_entity.pdbx_description
1 polymer ?
#
loop_
_entity_poly.entity_id
_entity_poly.type
_entity_poly.pdbx_seq_one_letter_code
_entity_poly.pdbx_strand_id
1 'polypeptide(L)'
;MEMGGLPQPTPADFLYRMVPALETLAKIRPEQLDNRFRLGMAYRWNNDQLPMIQTFEALVRDIPDNRKTPKAEALLQLAWSRINKVAWNRILHDPDSLQAYADAEKASGLAELPIDKFLAEYTMAYSMIFVPDYGDKAKMLRHLTDAKRWFDEVPGKDDAVWRYFLHSELLKAVLDADPTFQPILASTEKRNG
;
A
#
# COMPACT_ATOMS: atom_id res chain seq x y z
N MET A 1 26.87 29.26 10.10
CA MET A 1 25.58 28.55 10.04
C MET A 1 25.70 27.35 10.94
N GLU A 2 25.17 27.42 12.15
CA GLU A 2 25.04 26.22 12.99
C GLU A 2 23.98 25.34 12.33
N MET A 3 24.40 24.15 11.89
CA MET A 3 23.50 23.11 11.43
C MET A 3 22.69 22.67 12.65
N GLY A 4 21.43 23.13 12.76
CA GLY A 4 20.50 22.77 13.81
C GLY A 4 20.12 21.29 13.74
N GLY A 5 21.02 20.41 14.17
CA GLY A 5 20.75 19.01 14.45
C GLY A 5 20.40 18.84 15.92
N LEU A 6 19.42 17.97 16.21
CA LEU A 6 19.13 17.57 17.58
C LEU A 6 20.40 16.96 18.22
N PRO A 7 20.70 17.26 19.50
CA PRO A 7 21.95 16.86 20.15
C PRO A 7 22.05 15.34 20.36
N GLN A 8 20.98 14.58 20.15
CA GLN A 8 20.92 13.13 20.25
C GLN A 8 20.10 12.54 19.10
N PRO A 9 20.44 11.33 18.63
CA PRO A 9 19.65 10.66 17.60
C PRO A 9 18.22 10.43 18.07
N THR A 10 17.26 10.69 17.19
CA THR A 10 15.85 10.36 17.38
C THR A 10 15.63 8.85 17.25
N PRO A 11 14.48 8.33 17.71
CA PRO A 11 14.10 6.94 17.43
C PRO A 11 14.10 6.60 15.92
N ALA A 12 13.76 7.56 15.05
CA ALA A 12 13.83 7.37 13.60
C ALA A 12 15.27 7.18 13.12
N ASP A 13 16.24 7.92 13.69
CA ASP A 13 17.66 7.76 13.36
C ASP A 13 18.18 6.35 13.72
N PHE A 14 17.70 5.78 14.83
CA PHE A 14 18.04 4.39 15.20
C PHE A 14 17.37 3.36 14.31
N LEU A 15 16.16 3.63 13.85
CA LEU A 15 15.45 2.78 12.89
C LEU A 15 16.22 2.69 11.56
N TYR A 16 16.74 3.81 11.06
CA TYR A 16 17.54 3.84 9.83
C TYR A 16 18.86 3.07 9.97
N ARG A 17 19.47 3.08 11.16
CA ARG A 17 20.69 2.30 11.44
C ARG A 17 20.46 0.78 11.43
N MET A 18 19.21 0.32 11.38
CA MET A 18 18.91 -1.12 11.25
C MET A 18 19.04 -1.64 9.81
N VAL A 19 19.03 -0.78 8.79
CA VAL A 19 19.06 -1.20 7.38
C VAL A 19 20.26 -2.12 7.07
N PRO A 20 21.52 -1.79 7.44
CA PRO A 20 22.66 -2.69 7.18
C PRO A 20 22.55 -4.06 7.86
N ALA A 21 21.92 -4.11 9.05
CA ALA A 21 21.68 -5.37 9.75
C ALA A 21 20.60 -6.21 9.03
N LEU A 22 19.52 -5.57 8.56
CA LEU A 22 18.47 -6.23 7.77
C LEU A 22 18.99 -6.72 6.42
N GLU A 23 19.84 -5.94 5.74
CA GLU A 23 20.53 -6.35 4.51
C GLU A 23 21.40 -7.59 4.74
N THR A 24 22.17 -7.59 5.83
CA THR A 24 23.00 -8.73 6.22
C THR A 24 22.13 -9.97 6.44
N LEU A 25 21.05 -9.84 7.23
CA LEU A 25 20.11 -10.94 7.51
C LEU A 25 19.46 -11.48 6.24
N ALA A 26 19.00 -10.61 5.34
CA ALA A 26 18.43 -11.01 4.06
C ALA A 26 19.42 -11.78 3.17
N LYS A 27 20.72 -11.46 3.26
CA LYS A 27 21.79 -12.14 2.53
C LYS A 27 22.17 -13.49 3.13
N ILE A 28 22.31 -13.57 4.46
CA ILE A 28 22.78 -14.79 5.14
C ILE A 28 21.66 -15.78 5.48
N ARG A 29 20.40 -15.33 5.47
CA ARG A 29 19.19 -16.12 5.76
C ARG A 29 18.06 -15.80 4.74
N PRO A 30 18.29 -15.98 3.42
CA PRO A 30 17.31 -15.61 2.40
C PRO A 30 15.99 -16.39 2.48
N GLU A 31 15.98 -17.54 3.15
CA GLU A 31 14.80 -18.36 3.44
C GLU A 31 13.85 -17.74 4.47
N GLN A 32 14.36 -16.82 5.31
CA GLN A 32 13.56 -16.13 6.32
C GLN A 32 12.85 -14.92 5.69
N LEU A 33 11.68 -15.18 5.12
CA LEU A 33 10.87 -14.17 4.43
C LEU A 33 10.62 -12.94 5.30
N ASP A 34 10.34 -13.10 6.59
CA ASP A 34 10.05 -11.99 7.51
C ASP A 34 11.18 -10.94 7.54
N ASN A 35 12.45 -11.35 7.47
CA ASN A 35 13.57 -10.42 7.46
C ASN A 35 13.60 -9.60 6.17
N ARG A 36 13.25 -10.22 5.04
CA ARG A 36 13.17 -9.56 3.73
C ARG A 36 11.98 -8.61 3.66
N PHE A 37 10.83 -8.98 4.23
CA PHE A 37 9.68 -8.08 4.37
C PHE A 37 10.04 -6.86 5.24
N ARG A 38 10.69 -7.08 6.38
CA ARG A 38 11.16 -5.99 7.26
C ARG A 38 12.17 -5.08 6.56
N LEU A 39 13.07 -5.64 5.75
CA LEU A 39 14.00 -4.84 4.94
C LEU A 39 13.26 -3.93 3.95
N GLY A 40 12.30 -4.46 3.20
CA GLY A 40 11.50 -3.67 2.26
C GLY A 40 10.70 -2.57 2.97
N MET A 41 10.15 -2.86 4.14
CA MET A 41 9.46 -1.87 4.97
C MET A 41 10.40 -0.78 5.51
N ALA A 42 11.62 -1.15 5.91
CA ALA A 42 12.63 -0.20 6.36
C ALA A 42 13.03 0.77 5.22
N TYR A 43 13.24 0.26 4.01
CA TYR A 43 13.48 1.10 2.83
C TYR A 43 12.30 2.03 2.54
N ARG A 44 11.04 1.57 2.68
CA ARG A 44 9.86 2.42 2.53
C ARG A 44 9.85 3.58 3.53
N TRP A 45 10.13 3.30 4.80
CA TRP A 45 10.18 4.32 5.84
C TRP A 45 11.30 5.34 5.62
N ASN A 46 12.42 4.93 5.03
CA ASN A 46 13.51 5.83 4.65
C ASN A 46 13.29 6.51 3.27
N ASN A 47 12.19 6.18 2.58
CA ASN A 47 11.93 6.60 1.19
C ASN A 47 13.08 6.22 0.22
N ASP A 48 13.73 5.08 0.47
CA ASP A 48 14.70 4.47 -0.45
C ASP A 48 13.94 3.72 -1.55
N GLN A 49 13.42 4.49 -2.51
CA GLN A 49 12.41 4.02 -3.46
C GLN A 49 12.85 2.80 -4.28
N LEU A 50 14.06 2.84 -4.85
CA LEU A 50 14.57 1.77 -5.70
C LEU A 50 14.88 0.49 -4.90
N PRO A 51 15.65 0.54 -3.79
CA PRO A 51 15.85 -0.64 -2.94
C PRO A 51 14.55 -1.24 -2.39
N MET A 52 13.57 -0.41 -2.03
CA MET A 52 12.25 -0.86 -1.61
C MET A 52 11.58 -1.71 -2.70
N ILE A 53 11.44 -1.18 -3.92
CA ILE A 53 10.80 -1.88 -5.04
C ILE A 53 11.55 -3.17 -5.35
N GLN A 54 12.88 -3.12 -5.49
CA GLN A 54 13.70 -4.29 -5.81
C GLN A 54 13.59 -5.40 -4.75
N THR A 55 13.47 -5.04 -3.48
CA THR A 55 13.30 -6.01 -2.39
C THR A 55 12.00 -6.78 -2.53
N PHE A 56 10.89 -6.09 -2.82
CA PHE A 56 9.59 -6.73 -2.98
C PHE A 56 9.46 -7.45 -4.34
N GLU A 57 10.07 -6.95 -5.41
CA GLU A 57 10.18 -7.69 -6.69
C GLU A 57 10.90 -9.04 -6.49
N ALA A 58 12.00 -9.03 -5.74
CA ALA A 58 12.71 -10.26 -5.40
C ALA A 58 11.85 -11.22 -4.57
N LEU A 59 11.09 -10.70 -3.59
CA LEU A 59 10.16 -11.53 -2.81
C LEU A 59 9.06 -12.15 -3.67
N VAL A 60 8.43 -11.36 -4.54
CA VAL A 60 7.40 -11.86 -5.47
C VAL A 60 7.98 -12.93 -6.38
N ARG A 61 9.21 -12.78 -6.88
CA ARG A 61 9.87 -13.78 -7.71
C ARG A 61 10.20 -15.07 -6.94
N ASP A 62 10.73 -14.93 -5.74
CA ASP A 62 11.30 -16.07 -5.01
C ASP A 62 10.25 -16.88 -4.23
N ILE A 63 9.11 -16.28 -3.88
CA ILE A 63 8.01 -16.99 -3.21
C ILE A 63 7.26 -17.84 -4.26
N PRO A 64 7.18 -19.17 -4.11
CA PRO A 64 6.47 -20.03 -5.05
C PRO A 64 4.96 -19.74 -5.08
N ASP A 65 4.33 -19.91 -6.25
CA ASP A 65 2.92 -19.59 -6.46
C ASP A 65 1.95 -20.46 -5.65
N ASN A 66 2.38 -21.65 -5.19
CA ASN A 66 1.59 -22.49 -4.29
C ASN A 66 1.55 -21.95 -2.85
N ARG A 67 2.41 -20.99 -2.48
CA ARG A 67 2.38 -20.29 -1.19
C ARG A 67 1.58 -19.00 -1.32
N LYS A 68 0.27 -19.13 -1.48
CA LYS A 68 -0.63 -18.01 -1.81
C LYS A 68 -0.54 -16.83 -0.85
N THR A 69 -0.70 -17.03 0.46
CA THR A 69 -0.70 -15.94 1.45
C THR A 69 0.57 -15.08 1.41
N PRO A 70 1.80 -15.63 1.56
CA PRO A 70 2.99 -14.80 1.49
C PRO A 70 3.24 -14.22 0.09
N LYS A 71 2.74 -14.87 -0.98
CA LYS A 71 2.82 -14.34 -2.34
C LYS A 71 1.90 -13.12 -2.53
N ALA A 72 0.67 -13.20 -2.03
CA ALA A 72 -0.29 -12.10 -2.02
C ALA A 72 0.25 -10.90 -1.23
N GLU A 73 0.81 -11.16 -0.04
CA GLU A 73 1.44 -10.11 0.78
C GLU A 73 2.64 -9.47 0.06
N ALA A 74 3.52 -10.27 -0.56
CA ALA A 74 4.63 -9.71 -1.34
C ALA A 74 4.17 -8.82 -2.51
N LEU A 75 3.10 -9.23 -3.20
CA LEU A 75 2.51 -8.45 -4.30
C LEU A 75 1.86 -7.16 -3.79
N LEU A 76 1.12 -7.19 -2.68
CA LEU A 76 0.55 -5.99 -2.05
C LEU A 76 1.65 -5.02 -1.62
N GLN A 77 2.71 -5.53 -1.00
CA GLN A 77 3.83 -4.69 -0.60
C GLN A 77 4.57 -4.11 -1.81
N LEU A 78 4.70 -4.87 -2.90
CA LEU A 78 5.25 -4.34 -4.16
C LEU A 78 4.37 -3.21 -4.72
N ALA A 79 3.05 -3.41 -4.79
CA ALA A 79 2.10 -2.39 -5.24
C ALA A 79 2.19 -1.10 -4.42
N TRP A 80 2.22 -1.21 -3.09
CA TRP A 80 2.40 -0.05 -2.20
C TRP A 80 3.75 0.64 -2.34
N SER A 81 4.80 -0.11 -2.68
CA SER A 81 6.14 0.44 -2.93
C SER A 81 6.14 1.31 -4.19
N ARG A 82 5.49 0.84 -5.25
CA ARG A 82 5.30 1.60 -6.48
C ARG A 82 4.44 2.85 -6.23
N ILE A 83 3.30 2.71 -5.54
CA ILE A 83 2.45 3.86 -5.15
C ILE A 83 3.24 4.89 -4.32
N ASN A 84 4.04 4.43 -3.36
CA ASN A 84 4.85 5.33 -2.52
C ASN A 84 5.83 6.16 -3.36
N LYS A 85 6.54 5.54 -4.31
CA LYS A 85 7.40 6.26 -5.27
C LYS A 85 6.62 7.30 -6.07
N VAL A 86 5.48 6.91 -6.64
CA VAL A 86 4.65 7.79 -7.48
C VAL A 86 4.14 8.99 -6.67
N ALA A 87 3.58 8.73 -5.49
CA ALA A 87 3.05 9.77 -4.61
C ALA A 87 4.14 10.74 -4.12
N TRP A 88 5.32 10.22 -3.79
CA TRP A 88 6.45 11.04 -3.34
C TRP A 88 6.99 11.92 -4.47
N ASN A 89 7.21 11.35 -5.65
CA ASN A 89 7.77 12.07 -6.79
C ASN A 89 6.76 12.98 -7.49
N ARG A 90 5.46 12.78 -7.22
CA ARG A 90 4.34 13.53 -7.83
C ARG A 90 4.34 13.48 -9.36
N ILE A 91 4.80 12.37 -9.92
CA ILE A 91 4.82 12.15 -11.36
C ILE A 91 3.53 11.46 -11.76
N LEU A 92 2.58 12.27 -12.24
CA LEU A 92 1.39 11.74 -12.90
C LEU A 92 1.83 10.97 -14.15
N HIS A 93 1.23 9.79 -14.38
CA HIS A 93 1.56 8.89 -15.50
C HIS A 93 2.87 8.11 -15.40
N ASP A 94 3.50 8.05 -14.23
CA ASP A 94 4.58 7.10 -13.99
C ASP A 94 4.06 5.66 -14.25
N PRO A 95 4.79 4.83 -15.04
CA PRO A 95 4.36 3.45 -15.33
C PRO A 95 4.18 2.62 -14.07
N ASP A 96 4.79 3.00 -12.95
CA ASP A 96 4.60 2.36 -11.65
C ASP A 96 3.16 2.42 -11.15
N SER A 97 2.35 3.40 -11.55
CA SER A 97 0.92 3.44 -11.22
C SER A 97 0.17 2.25 -11.83
N LEU A 98 0.45 1.94 -13.10
CA LEU A 98 -0.17 0.81 -13.80
C LEU A 98 0.35 -0.54 -13.29
N GLN A 99 1.65 -0.61 -12.97
CA GLN A 99 2.22 -1.81 -12.37
C GLN A 99 1.70 -2.05 -10.96
N ALA A 100 1.51 -1.00 -10.16
CA ALA A 100 0.90 -1.12 -8.83
C ALA A 100 -0.52 -1.70 -8.90
N TYR A 101 -1.33 -1.22 -9.86
CA TYR A 101 -2.64 -1.80 -10.13
C TYR A 101 -2.53 -3.30 -10.46
N ALA A 102 -1.65 -3.67 -11.40
CA ALA A 102 -1.48 -5.06 -11.84
C ALA A 102 -0.95 -5.98 -10.73
N ASP A 103 -0.05 -5.50 -9.88
CA ASP A 103 0.47 -6.24 -8.74
C ASP A 103 -0.63 -6.47 -7.68
N ALA A 104 -1.46 -5.45 -7.39
CA ALA A 104 -2.61 -5.58 -6.50
C ALA A 104 -3.70 -6.52 -7.06
N GLU A 105 -3.94 -6.50 -8.37
CA GLU A 105 -4.89 -7.42 -9.04
C GLU A 105 -4.42 -8.88 -8.92
N LYS A 106 -3.13 -9.15 -9.13
CA LYS A 106 -2.54 -10.48 -8.88
C LYS A 106 -2.66 -10.88 -7.42
N ALA A 107 -2.44 -9.95 -6.49
CA ALA A 107 -2.60 -10.23 -5.07
C ALA A 107 -4.05 -10.61 -4.72
N SER A 108 -5.03 -9.91 -5.29
CA SER A 108 -6.47 -10.21 -5.13
C SER A 108 -6.78 -11.65 -5.54
N GLY A 109 -6.21 -12.14 -6.65
CA GLY A 109 -6.38 -13.52 -7.12
C GLY A 109 -5.79 -14.60 -6.19
N LEU A 110 -4.92 -14.22 -5.25
CA LEU A 110 -4.27 -15.11 -4.29
C LEU A 110 -4.77 -14.92 -2.85
N ALA A 111 -5.46 -13.82 -2.57
CA ALA A 111 -5.91 -13.44 -1.24
C ALA A 111 -7.01 -14.38 -0.70
N GLU A 112 -6.76 -15.00 0.44
CA GLU A 112 -7.69 -15.93 1.09
C GLU A 112 -8.42 -15.27 2.27
N LEU A 113 -7.77 -14.33 2.96
CA LEU A 113 -8.34 -13.63 4.12
C LEU A 113 -9.10 -12.36 3.71
N PRO A 114 -10.19 -11.99 4.42
CA PRO A 114 -10.91 -10.75 4.14
C PRO A 114 -10.04 -9.49 4.16
N ILE A 115 -9.06 -9.43 5.08
CA ILE A 115 -8.16 -8.28 5.18
C ILE A 115 -7.29 -8.13 3.93
N ASP A 116 -6.78 -9.23 3.37
CA ASP A 116 -5.94 -9.21 2.17
C ASP A 116 -6.75 -8.78 0.95
N LYS A 117 -8.00 -9.26 0.85
CA LYS A 117 -8.93 -8.87 -0.22
C LYS A 117 -9.31 -7.41 -0.14
N PHE A 118 -9.63 -6.92 1.06
CA PHE A 118 -9.85 -5.49 1.31
C PHE A 118 -8.64 -4.67 0.84
N LEU A 119 -7.43 -5.05 1.27
CA LEU A 119 -6.21 -4.33 0.91
C LEU A 119 -5.97 -4.36 -0.59
N ALA A 120 -6.21 -5.48 -1.28
CA ALA A 120 -6.04 -5.58 -2.72
C ALA A 120 -7.02 -4.65 -3.47
N GLU A 121 -8.31 -4.69 -3.14
CA GLU A 121 -9.33 -3.83 -3.74
C GLU A 121 -9.06 -2.34 -3.49
N TYR A 122 -8.72 -1.98 -2.25
CA TYR A 122 -8.36 -0.61 -1.92
C TYR A 122 -7.09 -0.15 -2.64
N THR A 123 -6.07 -1.01 -2.75
CA THR A 123 -4.82 -0.68 -3.45
C THR A 123 -5.05 -0.48 -4.95
N MET A 124 -5.90 -1.30 -5.57
CA MET A 124 -6.32 -1.10 -6.96
C MET A 124 -7.00 0.27 -7.12
N ALA A 125 -8.00 0.60 -6.31
CA ALA A 125 -8.66 1.91 -6.36
C ALA A 125 -7.68 3.07 -6.13
N TYR A 126 -6.81 2.96 -5.12
CA TYR A 126 -5.87 4.01 -4.77
C TYR A 126 -4.82 4.23 -5.86
N SER A 127 -4.35 3.18 -6.53
CA SER A 127 -3.41 3.33 -7.65
C SER A 127 -4.00 4.13 -8.82
N MET A 128 -5.32 4.08 -9.02
CA MET A 128 -6.01 4.78 -10.09
C MET A 128 -5.99 6.31 -9.93
N ILE A 129 -5.79 6.85 -8.72
CA ILE A 129 -5.72 8.30 -8.54
C ILE A 129 -4.47 8.92 -9.19
N PHE A 130 -3.49 8.08 -9.57
CA PHE A 130 -2.23 8.49 -10.19
C PHE A 130 -2.16 8.20 -11.71
N VAL A 131 -3.27 7.76 -12.31
CA VAL A 131 -3.40 7.62 -13.77
C VAL A 131 -4.11 8.86 -14.36
N PRO A 132 -3.96 9.17 -15.67
CA PRO A 132 -4.67 10.30 -16.26
C PRO A 132 -6.18 10.21 -16.03
N ASP A 133 -6.80 11.35 -15.70
CA ASP A 133 -8.25 11.50 -15.46
C ASP A 133 -8.85 10.51 -14.44
N TYR A 134 -8.00 9.97 -13.55
CA TYR A 134 -8.35 8.92 -12.58
C TYR A 134 -8.78 7.58 -13.21
N GLY A 135 -8.56 7.43 -14.52
CA GLY A 135 -8.94 6.25 -15.29
C GLY A 135 -10.45 6.06 -15.34
N ASP A 136 -10.89 4.81 -15.20
CA ASP A 136 -12.31 4.45 -15.19
C ASP A 136 -12.91 4.65 -13.80
N LYS A 137 -13.61 5.77 -13.59
CA LYS A 137 -14.24 6.10 -12.30
C LYS A 137 -15.28 5.09 -11.84
N ALA A 138 -16.00 4.44 -12.75
CA ALA A 138 -16.96 3.39 -12.40
C ALA A 138 -16.24 2.13 -11.90
N LYS A 139 -15.11 1.79 -12.52
CA LYS A 139 -14.21 0.73 -12.03
C LYS A 139 -13.63 1.09 -10.66
N MET A 140 -13.18 2.33 -10.45
CA MET A 140 -12.70 2.79 -9.14
C MET A 140 -13.78 2.67 -8.06
N LEU A 141 -15.01 3.11 -8.34
CA LEU A 141 -16.14 2.98 -7.42
C LEU A 141 -16.43 1.51 -7.08
N ARG A 142 -16.37 0.62 -8.07
CA ARG A 142 -16.53 -0.83 -7.84
C ARG A 142 -15.47 -1.36 -6.89
N HIS A 143 -14.20 -1.04 -7.11
CA HIS A 143 -13.11 -1.44 -6.21
C HIS A 143 -13.32 -0.90 -4.79
N LEU A 144 -13.71 0.35 -4.61
CA LEU A 144 -14.00 0.91 -3.28
C LEU A 144 -15.20 0.22 -2.61
N THR A 145 -16.21 -0.16 -3.38
CA THR A 145 -17.38 -0.90 -2.89
C THR A 145 -17.00 -2.32 -2.47
N ASP A 146 -16.19 -3.00 -3.27
CA ASP A 146 -15.69 -4.34 -2.95
C ASP A 146 -14.72 -4.31 -1.76
N ALA A 147 -13.87 -3.29 -1.66
CA ALA A 147 -13.03 -3.05 -0.49
C ALA A 147 -13.87 -2.88 0.78
N LYS A 148 -14.95 -2.09 0.74
CA LYS A 148 -15.87 -1.94 1.88
C LYS A 148 -16.49 -3.27 2.29
N ARG A 149 -16.99 -4.04 1.32
CA ARG A 149 -17.57 -5.35 1.58
C ARG A 149 -16.58 -6.28 2.30
N TRP A 150 -15.35 -6.37 1.82
CA TRP A 150 -14.33 -7.19 2.48
C TRP A 150 -13.91 -6.65 3.84
N PHE A 151 -13.82 -5.33 3.99
CA PHE A 151 -13.55 -4.69 5.28
C PHE A 151 -14.64 -5.03 6.31
N ASP A 152 -15.90 -5.11 5.88
CA ASP A 152 -17.01 -5.50 6.74
C ASP A 152 -16.94 -6.94 7.26
N GLU A 153 -16.15 -7.80 6.62
CA GLU A 153 -15.88 -9.17 7.04
C GLU A 153 -14.63 -9.31 7.93
N VAL A 154 -13.86 -8.24 8.16
CA VAL A 154 -12.66 -8.28 9.00
C VAL A 154 -13.03 -8.34 10.49
N PRO A 155 -12.57 -9.35 11.25
CA PRO A 155 -12.78 -9.41 12.69
C PRO A 155 -12.19 -8.19 13.41
N GLY A 156 -12.98 -7.56 14.28
CA GLY A 156 -12.55 -6.36 15.01
C GLY A 156 -12.54 -5.07 14.19
N LYS A 157 -13.19 -5.04 13.03
CA LYS A 157 -13.34 -3.83 12.23
C LYS A 157 -13.90 -2.66 13.03
N ASP A 158 -13.48 -1.47 12.66
CA ASP A 158 -13.99 -0.21 13.18
C ASP A 158 -14.37 0.69 12.00
N ASP A 159 -15.59 1.20 12.00
CA ASP A 159 -16.06 2.11 10.95
C ASP A 159 -15.24 3.41 10.92
N ALA A 160 -14.62 3.83 12.04
CA ALA A 160 -13.67 4.93 12.06
C ALA A 160 -12.42 4.65 11.22
N VAL A 161 -11.94 3.39 11.21
CA VAL A 161 -10.81 2.96 10.38
C VAL A 161 -11.22 2.97 8.91
N TRP A 162 -12.41 2.45 8.56
CA TRP A 162 -12.92 2.55 7.19
C TRP A 162 -12.98 4.00 6.70
N ARG A 163 -13.50 4.91 7.54
CA ARG A 163 -13.53 6.34 7.23
C ARG A 163 -12.15 6.89 6.95
N TYR A 164 -11.18 6.55 7.78
CA TYR A 164 -9.80 7.02 7.59
C TYR A 164 -9.26 6.67 6.19
N PHE A 165 -9.51 5.46 5.69
CA PHE A 165 -9.08 5.08 4.34
C PHE A 165 -9.67 5.97 3.25
N LEU A 166 -10.97 6.29 3.32
CA LEU A 166 -11.62 7.19 2.36
C LEU A 166 -11.24 8.66 2.53
N HIS A 167 -10.83 9.06 3.73
CA HIS A 167 -10.46 10.45 4.06
C HIS A 167 -8.96 10.72 3.94
N SER A 168 -8.17 9.80 3.37
CA SER A 168 -6.78 10.10 3.03
C SER A 168 -6.72 11.27 2.03
N GLU A 169 -5.85 12.26 2.28
CA GLU A 169 -5.82 13.56 1.56
C GLU A 169 -5.94 13.43 0.03
N LEU A 170 -5.17 12.52 -0.58
CA LEU A 170 -5.16 12.33 -2.04
C LEU A 170 -6.45 11.66 -2.54
N LEU A 171 -6.93 10.61 -1.89
CA LEU A 171 -8.14 9.91 -2.30
C LEU A 171 -9.37 10.80 -2.08
N LYS A 172 -9.46 11.44 -0.91
CA LYS A 172 -10.57 12.32 -0.54
C LYS A 172 -10.80 13.40 -1.59
N ALA A 173 -9.73 14.06 -2.06
CA ALA A 173 -9.83 15.10 -3.08
C ALA A 173 -10.47 14.58 -4.38
N VAL A 174 -10.17 13.33 -4.78
CA VAL A 174 -10.79 12.69 -5.96
C VAL A 174 -12.26 12.35 -5.71
N LEU A 175 -12.57 11.78 -4.55
CA LEU A 175 -13.93 11.36 -4.23
C LEU A 175 -14.90 12.53 -4.08
N ASP A 176 -14.48 13.61 -3.43
CA ASP A 176 -15.30 14.81 -3.23
C ASP A 176 -15.58 15.55 -4.55
N ALA A 177 -14.66 15.46 -5.52
CA ALA A 177 -14.76 16.17 -6.79
C ALA A 177 -15.74 15.55 -7.78
N ASP A 178 -16.17 14.29 -7.58
CA ASP A 178 -17.05 13.59 -8.51
C ASP A 178 -18.29 12.97 -7.81
N PRO A 179 -19.52 13.39 -8.19
CA PRO A 179 -20.75 12.88 -7.61
C PRO A 179 -20.95 11.37 -7.71
N THR A 180 -20.25 10.69 -8.63
CA THR A 180 -20.29 9.23 -8.79
C THR A 180 -19.90 8.51 -7.49
N PHE A 181 -19.05 9.11 -6.65
CA PHE A 181 -18.61 8.52 -5.38
C PHE A 181 -19.53 8.82 -4.18
N GLN A 182 -20.60 9.61 -4.35
CA GLN A 182 -21.53 9.91 -3.27
C GLN A 182 -22.11 8.67 -2.56
N PRO A 183 -22.45 7.56 -3.25
CA PRO A 183 -22.94 6.36 -2.57
C PRO A 183 -21.95 5.78 -1.54
N ILE A 184 -20.64 5.79 -1.85
CA ILE A 184 -19.62 5.27 -0.92
C ILE A 184 -19.30 6.28 0.19
N LEU A 185 -19.36 7.59 -0.10
CA LEU A 185 -19.18 8.64 0.89
C LEU A 185 -20.34 8.69 1.90
N ALA A 186 -21.59 8.58 1.44
CA ALA A 186 -22.77 8.55 2.31
C ALA A 186 -22.75 7.36 3.28
N SER A 187 -22.10 6.24 2.92
CA SER A 187 -21.90 5.09 3.82
C SER A 187 -21.00 5.39 5.03
N THR A 188 -20.30 6.53 5.02
CA THR A 188 -19.39 6.97 6.09
C THR A 188 -19.99 8.03 7.02
N GLU A 189 -21.05 8.70 6.63
CA GLU A 189 -21.68 9.72 7.46
C GLU A 189 -22.35 9.05 8.66
N LYS A 190 -22.05 9.52 9.88
CA LYS A 190 -22.75 9.02 11.08
C LYS A 190 -24.24 9.24 10.86
N ARG A 191 -25.05 8.19 11.02
CA ARG A 191 -26.46 8.38 11.43
C ARG A 191 -26.42 9.05 12.80
N ASN A 192 -26.48 10.37 12.82
CA ASN A 192 -26.84 11.10 14.02
C ASN A 192 -28.30 10.75 14.29
N GLY A 193 -28.51 9.80 15.22
CA GLY A 193 -29.80 9.55 15.83
C GLY A 193 -30.07 10.55 16.94
#